data_AF-A0A9P5PFV0-F1
#
_entry.id   AF-A0A9P5PFV0-F1
#
_cell.length_a   1.000
_cell.length_b   1.000
_cell.length_c   1.000
_cell.angle_alpha   90.00
_cell.angle_beta   90.00
_cell.angle_gamma   90.00
#
_symmetry.space_group_name_H-M   'P 1'
#
loop_
_entity.id
_entity.type
_entity.pdbx_description
1 polymer ?
#
loop_
_entity_poly.entity_id
_entity_poly.type
_entity_poly.pdbx_seq_one_letter_code
_entity_poly.pdbx_strand_id
1 'polypeptide(L)'
;MQLTIKWGKEKTSFNIEDPSIPLRVLKESIASWTHLPYENIKLIHSGAVLKADDVPLSSYRLRPNATLQLVGSAEHIPASSGGPQKSDASTTSQIQEQLNSVRSNLVPSLQTFLDTLPRVSNPHPSTATPLTNSNATSFSPLQKEHAKLNELFLQALLNLDAIIIDTEWEQARQERKAAVKEVQGYLDRLDDAWNSRIR
;
A
#
# COMPACT_ATOMS: atom_id res chain seq x y z
N MET A 1 34.70 -7.15 24.75
CA MET A 1 34.65 -6.91 23.29
C MET A 1 33.91 -5.61 23.01
N GLN A 2 34.33 -4.83 22.01
CA GLN A 2 33.64 -3.59 21.64
C GLN A 2 32.73 -3.83 20.42
N LEU A 3 31.51 -3.31 20.44
CA LEU A 3 30.57 -3.34 19.31
C LEU A 3 30.17 -1.92 18.93
N THR A 4 30.15 -1.63 17.64
CA THR A 4 29.69 -0.32 17.13
C THR A 4 28.25 -0.44 16.64
N ILE A 5 27.34 0.35 17.20
CA ILE A 5 25.93 0.42 16.78
C ILE A 5 25.75 1.66 15.92
N LYS A 6 25.23 1.49 14.70
CA LYS A 6 24.87 2.57 13.79
C LYS A 6 23.36 2.73 13.73
N TRP A 7 22.85 3.93 14.01
CA TRP A 7 21.43 4.27 13.93
C TRP A 7 21.25 5.51 13.07
N GLY A 8 20.74 5.34 11.85
CA GLY A 8 20.63 6.43 10.88
C GLY A 8 21.98 7.11 10.63
N LYS A 9 22.15 8.35 11.11
CA LYS A 9 23.39 9.13 11.03
C LYS A 9 24.26 9.03 12.29
N GLU A 10 23.73 8.48 13.37
CA GLU A 10 24.40 8.36 14.65
C GLU A 10 25.16 7.02 14.75
N LYS A 11 26.29 7.04 15.46
CA LYS A 11 27.04 5.83 15.77
C LYS A 11 27.53 5.91 17.22
N THR A 12 27.40 4.81 17.94
CA THR A 12 27.91 4.69 19.30
C THR A 12 28.61 3.36 19.49
N SER A 13 29.60 3.31 20.38
CA SER A 13 30.36 2.10 20.67
C SER A 13 30.04 1.60 22.06
N PHE A 14 29.49 0.38 22.16
CA PHE A 14 29.24 -0.29 23.43
C PHE A 14 30.40 -1.23 23.75
N ASN A 15 30.93 -1.12 24.96
CA ASN A 15 31.89 -2.08 25.48
C ASN A 15 31.14 -3.19 26.22
N ILE A 16 31.42 -4.43 25.85
CA ILE A 16 30.79 -5.62 26.40
C ILE A 16 31.84 -6.42 27.13
N GLU A 17 31.76 -6.46 28.46
CA GLU A 17 32.75 -7.12 29.30
C GLU A 17 32.68 -8.64 29.16
N ASP A 18 31.48 -9.21 29.04
CA ASP A 18 31.25 -10.66 28.88
C ASP A 18 30.49 -10.98 27.58
N PRO A 19 31.04 -11.77 26.63
CA PRO A 19 30.35 -12.20 25.41
C PRO A 19 29.24 -13.25 25.64
N SER A 20 29.10 -13.76 26.86
CA SER A 20 28.02 -14.66 27.26
C SER A 20 26.71 -13.94 27.57
N ILE A 21 26.70 -12.60 27.59
CA ILE A 21 25.46 -11.86 27.84
C ILE A 21 24.43 -12.09 26.72
N PRO A 22 23.14 -12.19 27.07
CA PRO A 22 22.07 -12.32 26.10
C PRO A 22 21.90 -11.04 25.29
N LEU A 23 21.41 -11.18 24.05
CA LEU A 23 21.11 -10.05 23.17
C LEU A 23 20.14 -9.05 23.81
N ARG A 24 19.25 -9.50 24.71
CA ARG A 24 18.33 -8.64 25.49
C ARG A 24 19.05 -7.51 26.22
N VAL A 25 20.14 -7.79 26.93
CA VAL A 25 20.86 -6.79 27.75
C VAL A 25 21.49 -5.71 26.86
N LEU A 26 22.00 -6.11 25.68
CA LEU A 26 22.50 -5.16 24.69
C LEU A 26 21.37 -4.28 24.13
N LYS A 27 20.21 -4.87 23.82
CA LYS A 27 19.04 -4.13 23.34
C LYS A 27 18.48 -3.16 24.38
N GLU A 28 18.48 -3.50 25.66
CA GLU A 28 18.10 -2.58 26.75
C GLU A 28 19.03 -1.37 26.86
N SER A 29 20.34 -1.60 26.72
CA SER A 29 21.33 -0.52 26.69
C SER A 29 21.14 0.41 25.48
N ILE A 30 20.80 -0.17 24.33
CA ILE A 30 20.50 0.56 23.09
C ILE A 30 19.15 1.30 23.21
N ALA A 31 18.13 0.69 23.82
CA ALA A 31 16.83 1.31 24.08
C ALA A 31 16.98 2.56 24.94
N SER A 32 17.80 2.48 25.98
CA SER A 32 18.11 3.61 26.86
C SER A 32 18.82 4.75 26.12
N TRP A 33 19.72 4.42 25.19
CA TRP A 33 20.43 5.43 24.38
C TRP A 33 19.53 6.06 23.31
N THR A 34 18.74 5.24 22.60
CA THR A 34 17.92 5.69 21.45
C THR A 34 16.52 6.14 21.82
N HIS A 35 16.09 5.93 23.06
CA HIS A 35 14.72 6.16 23.53
C HIS A 35 13.67 5.37 22.71
N LEU A 36 14.10 4.29 22.07
CA LEU A 36 13.23 3.41 21.31
C LEU A 36 12.69 2.30 22.21
N PRO A 37 11.42 1.89 22.03
CA PRO A 37 10.89 0.73 22.74
C PRO A 37 11.66 -0.52 22.32
N TYR A 38 12.00 -1.36 23.30
CA TYR A 38 12.78 -2.60 23.14
C TYR A 38 12.27 -3.51 22.02
N GLU A 39 10.94 -3.55 21.83
CA GLU A 39 10.26 -4.37 20.83
C GLU A 39 10.53 -3.92 19.38
N ASN A 40 10.79 -2.62 19.19
CA ASN A 40 11.04 -2.03 17.87
C ASN A 40 12.52 -2.04 17.49
N ILE A 41 13.40 -2.49 18.38
CA ILE A 41 14.83 -2.53 18.14
C ILE A 41 15.16 -3.79 17.32
N LYS A 42 15.47 -3.58 16.04
CA LYS A 42 16.01 -4.61 15.14
C LYS A 42 17.49 -4.34 14.92
N LEU A 43 18.33 -5.33 15.26
CA LEU A 43 19.77 -5.27 15.05
C LEU A 43 20.15 -6.12 13.84
N ILE A 44 20.94 -5.56 12.94
CA ILE A 44 21.39 -6.20 11.70
C ILE A 44 22.91 -6.28 11.72
N HIS A 45 23.45 -7.49 11.53
CA HIS A 45 24.88 -7.73 11.43
C HIS A 45 25.18 -8.49 10.13
N SER A 46 26.05 -7.94 9.27
CA SER A 46 26.44 -8.60 8.01
C SER A 46 25.25 -9.09 7.15
N GLY A 47 24.15 -8.35 7.14
CA GLY A 47 22.92 -8.69 6.41
C GLY A 47 21.96 -9.65 7.13
N ALA A 48 22.34 -10.19 8.29
CA ALA A 48 21.47 -11.03 9.11
C ALA A 48 20.80 -10.22 10.23
N VAL A 49 19.49 -10.41 10.41
CA VAL A 49 18.74 -9.81 11.52
C VAL A 49 18.90 -10.68 12.77
N LEU A 50 19.36 -10.07 13.85
CA LEU A 50 19.49 -10.68 15.17
C LEU A 50 18.10 -10.67 15.83
N LYS A 51 17.48 -11.85 16.00
CA LYS A 51 16.08 -11.98 16.45
C LYS A 51 15.90 -12.63 17.82
N ALA A 52 16.80 -13.53 18.24
CA ALA A 52 16.61 -14.29 19.47
C ALA A 52 17.26 -13.55 20.66
N ASP A 53 16.41 -12.96 21.49
CA ASP A 53 16.82 -12.11 22.61
C ASP A 53 17.45 -12.90 23.76
N ASP A 54 17.07 -14.17 23.92
CA ASP A 54 17.57 -15.10 24.95
C ASP A 54 18.87 -15.83 24.55
N VAL A 55 19.36 -15.58 23.34
CA VAL A 55 20.59 -16.19 22.83
C VAL A 55 21.79 -15.29 23.15
N PRO A 56 22.92 -15.84 23.64
CA PRO A 56 24.10 -15.05 23.96
C PRO A 56 24.73 -14.45 22.71
N LEU A 57 25.35 -13.28 22.86
CA LEU A 57 26.03 -12.58 21.75
C LEU A 57 27.09 -13.44 21.07
N SER A 58 27.73 -14.35 21.81
CA SER A 58 28.69 -15.33 21.29
C SER A 58 28.10 -16.26 20.22
N SER A 59 26.82 -16.67 20.33
CA SER A 59 26.16 -17.55 19.36
C SER A 59 25.95 -16.88 18.00
N TYR A 60 25.91 -15.55 17.98
CA TYR A 60 25.76 -14.76 16.76
C TYR A 60 27.07 -14.53 15.99
N ARG A 61 28.18 -15.10 16.47
CA ARG A 61 29.52 -14.98 15.86
C ARG A 61 29.91 -13.52 15.57
N LEU A 62 29.52 -12.61 16.46
CA LEU A 62 29.88 -11.21 16.38
C LEU A 62 31.39 -11.08 16.62
N ARG A 63 32.10 -10.45 15.68
CA ARG A 63 33.53 -10.22 15.85
C ARG A 63 33.78 -9.08 16.85
N PRO A 64 34.93 -9.07 17.54
CA PRO A 64 35.40 -7.88 18.24
C PRO A 64 35.48 -6.70 17.25
N ASN A 65 34.96 -5.54 17.63
CA ASN A 65 34.79 -4.35 16.77
C ASN A 65 33.78 -4.51 15.63
N ALA A 66 32.86 -5.48 15.74
CA ALA A 66 31.78 -5.62 14.77
C ALA A 66 30.87 -4.38 14.73
N THR A 67 30.38 -4.07 13.54
CA THR A 67 29.41 -2.99 13.31
C THR A 67 28.02 -3.59 13.13
N LEU A 68 27.09 -3.15 13.96
CA LEU A 68 25.68 -3.49 13.95
C LEU A 68 24.89 -2.29 13.44
N GLN A 69 23.91 -2.54 12.57
CA GLN A 69 22.94 -1.52 12.20
C GLN A 69 21.70 -1.68 13.07
N LEU A 70 21.30 -0.59 13.71
CA LEU A 70 20.06 -0.47 14.44
C LEU A 70 18.97 0.10 13.52
N VAL A 71 17.86 -0.60 13.46
CA VAL A 71 16.63 -0.17 12.81
C VAL A 71 15.52 -0.21 13.86
N GLY A 72 14.94 0.93 14.19
CA GLY A 72 13.80 1.01 15.08
C GLY A 72 13.10 2.35 14.98
N SER A 73 11.79 2.33 15.19
CA SER A 73 10.88 3.48 15.09
C SER A 73 10.30 3.78 16.48
N ALA A 74 10.14 5.07 16.82
CA ALA A 74 9.69 5.53 18.14
C ALA A 74 8.19 5.31 18.41
N GLU A 75 7.41 4.92 17.40
CA GLU A 75 5.98 4.62 17.58
C GLU A 75 5.78 3.26 18.25
N HIS A 76 5.06 3.25 19.36
CA HIS A 76 4.54 2.06 20.00
C HIS A 76 3.45 1.42 19.11
N ILE A 77 3.89 0.69 18.08
CA ILE A 77 3.01 -0.18 17.30
C ILE A 77 3.03 -1.54 18.04
N PRO A 78 1.90 -2.04 18.56
CA PRO A 78 1.87 -3.32 19.25
C PRO A 78 2.46 -4.41 18.34
N ALA A 79 3.42 -5.15 18.90
CA ALA A 79 4.13 -6.29 18.35
C ALA A 79 3.70 -6.75 16.93
N SER A 80 4.48 -6.37 15.91
CA SER A 80 4.58 -7.13 14.67
C SER A 80 6.03 -7.55 14.44
N SER A 81 6.29 -8.78 14.85
CA SER A 81 7.52 -9.52 14.65
C SER A 81 7.85 -9.64 13.15
N GLY A 82 9.12 -9.40 12.79
CA GLY A 82 9.78 -10.07 11.67
C GLY A 82 9.83 -9.35 10.30
N GLY A 83 10.96 -8.68 10.01
CA GLY A 83 11.43 -8.37 8.64
C GLY A 83 10.45 -7.61 7.72
N PRO A 84 10.83 -7.33 6.45
CA PRO A 84 9.86 -7.14 5.38
C PRO A 84 9.29 -8.51 5.00
N GLN A 85 8.59 -9.14 5.94
CA GLN A 85 7.76 -10.28 5.62
C GLN A 85 6.45 -9.68 5.14
N LYS A 86 6.15 -9.82 3.85
CA LYS A 86 4.80 -9.57 3.35
C LYS A 86 3.87 -10.38 4.26
N SER A 87 3.13 -9.70 5.11
CA SER A 87 2.12 -10.30 5.98
C SER A 87 0.78 -10.16 5.28
N ASP A 88 -0.15 -11.09 5.55
CA ASP A 88 -1.52 -11.01 5.04
C ASP A 88 -2.14 -9.62 5.32
N ALA A 89 -1.86 -9.04 6.49
CA ALA A 89 -2.26 -7.67 6.87
C ALA A 89 -1.62 -6.55 6.00
N SER A 90 -0.35 -6.71 5.61
CA SER A 90 0.32 -5.74 4.73
C SER A 90 -0.21 -5.84 3.30
N THR A 91 -0.52 -7.05 2.81
CA THR A 91 -1.08 -7.26 1.47
C THR A 91 -2.54 -6.81 1.38
N THR A 92 -3.35 -7.07 2.40
CA THR A 92 -4.72 -6.52 2.51
C THR A 92 -4.71 -5.00 2.55
N SER A 93 -3.80 -4.39 3.31
CA SER A 93 -3.63 -2.94 3.33
C SER A 93 -3.24 -2.39 1.95
N GLN A 94 -2.35 -3.07 1.23
CA GLN A 94 -1.96 -2.68 -0.13
C GLN A 94 -3.13 -2.78 -1.12
N ILE A 95 -3.95 -3.83 -1.03
CA ILE A 95 -5.18 -3.99 -1.82
C ILE A 95 -6.14 -2.82 -1.52
N GLN A 96 -6.36 -2.51 -0.24
CA GLN A 96 -7.26 -1.42 0.18
C GLN A 96 -6.76 -0.05 -0.26
N GLU A 97 -5.46 0.19 -0.24
CA GLU A 97 -4.85 1.46 -0.68
C GLU A 97 -5.02 1.66 -2.20
N GLN A 98 -4.90 0.60 -2.99
CA GLN A 98 -5.23 0.62 -4.42
C GLN A 98 -6.72 0.89 -4.64
N LEU A 99 -7.60 0.23 -3.87
CA LEU A 99 -9.05 0.45 -3.94
C LEU A 99 -9.43 1.88 -3.58
N ASN A 100 -8.83 2.44 -2.52
CA ASN A 100 -9.03 3.82 -2.12
C ASN A 100 -8.52 4.81 -3.16
N SER A 101 -7.42 4.49 -3.85
CA SER A 101 -6.91 5.29 -4.96
C SER A 101 -7.89 5.30 -6.13
N VAL A 102 -8.49 4.16 -6.47
CA VAL A 102 -9.57 4.05 -7.47
C VAL A 102 -10.80 4.86 -7.04
N ARG A 103 -11.24 4.72 -5.79
CA ARG A 103 -12.39 5.46 -5.25
C ARG A 103 -12.17 6.97 -5.22
N SER A 104 -10.95 7.42 -4.95
CA SER A 104 -10.66 8.85 -4.81
C SER A 104 -10.39 9.54 -6.14
N ASN A 105 -9.87 8.81 -7.13
CA ASN A 105 -9.51 9.39 -8.44
C ASN A 105 -10.52 9.04 -9.55
N LEU A 106 -10.98 7.79 -9.62
CA LEU A 106 -11.78 7.31 -10.76
C LEU A 106 -13.28 7.42 -10.53
N VAL A 107 -13.77 7.22 -9.30
CA VAL A 107 -15.21 7.35 -9.00
C VAL A 107 -15.74 8.78 -9.21
N PRO A 108 -15.04 9.86 -8.80
CA PRO A 108 -15.51 11.22 -9.08
C PRO A 108 -15.52 11.53 -10.58
N SER A 109 -14.53 11.03 -11.33
CA SER A 109 -14.50 11.19 -12.78
C SER A 109 -15.61 10.39 -13.47
N LEU A 110 -15.90 9.18 -13.00
CA LEU A 110 -17.06 8.40 -13.46
C LEU A 110 -18.37 9.14 -13.19
N GLN A 111 -18.57 9.69 -11.98
CA GLN A 111 -19.78 10.45 -11.66
C GLN A 111 -19.91 11.71 -12.51
N THR A 112 -18.82 12.46 -12.67
CA THR A 112 -18.78 13.65 -13.53
C THR A 112 -19.13 13.29 -14.97
N PHE A 113 -18.57 12.19 -15.48
CA PHE A 113 -18.90 11.67 -16.81
C PHE A 113 -20.39 11.33 -16.91
N LEU A 114 -20.93 10.58 -15.96
CA LEU A 114 -22.36 10.21 -15.92
C LEU A 114 -23.30 11.41 -15.84
N ASP A 115 -22.94 12.48 -15.12
CA ASP A 115 -23.74 13.73 -15.07
C ASP A 115 -23.57 14.60 -16.33
N THR A 116 -22.41 14.52 -16.98
CA THR A 116 -22.15 15.20 -18.27
C THR A 116 -22.86 14.49 -19.42
N LEU A 117 -23.22 13.21 -19.26
CA LEU A 117 -24.11 12.55 -20.20
C LEU A 117 -25.47 13.27 -20.18
N PRO A 118 -25.93 13.80 -21.33
CA PRO A 118 -27.24 14.40 -21.45
C PRO A 118 -28.25 13.31 -21.15
N ARG A 119 -28.93 13.43 -20.01
CA ARG A 119 -30.03 12.55 -19.64
C ARG A 119 -31.07 12.69 -20.75
N VAL A 120 -31.35 11.58 -21.46
CA VAL A 120 -32.46 11.52 -22.43
C VAL A 120 -33.75 11.61 -21.62
N SER A 121 -34.10 12.83 -21.21
CA SER A 121 -35.39 13.15 -20.62
C SER A 121 -36.32 13.52 -21.76
N ASN A 122 -37.41 12.77 -21.86
CA ASN A 122 -38.52 12.97 -22.77
C ASN A 122 -39.01 14.45 -22.83
N PRO A 123 -39.69 14.84 -23.92
CA PRO A 123 -39.91 16.23 -24.30
C PRO A 123 -40.87 16.95 -23.34
N HIS A 124 -40.45 18.10 -22.82
CA HIS A 124 -41.34 19.09 -22.24
C HIS A 124 -41.82 20.03 -23.36
N PRO A 125 -43.13 20.13 -23.68
CA PRO A 125 -43.62 21.11 -24.64
C PRO A 125 -43.82 22.43 -23.91
N SER A 126 -42.90 23.38 -24.10
CA SER A 126 -43.00 24.85 -23.94
C SER A 126 -41.56 25.36 -23.80
N THR A 127 -40.99 26.19 -24.65
CA THR A 127 -41.51 27.36 -25.37
C THR A 127 -40.53 27.65 -26.52
N ALA A 128 -41.03 28.20 -27.62
CA ALA A 128 -40.28 28.43 -28.85
C ALA A 128 -39.03 29.32 -28.69
N THR A 129 -37.88 28.82 -29.16
CA THR A 129 -36.79 29.65 -29.71
C THR A 129 -36.04 28.86 -30.79
N PRO A 130 -35.75 29.44 -31.96
CA PRO A 130 -35.21 28.72 -33.10
C PRO A 130 -33.67 28.75 -33.14
N LEU A 131 -33.11 27.67 -33.74
CA LEU A 131 -31.82 27.60 -34.43
C LEU A 131 -30.54 27.56 -33.59
N THR A 132 -30.05 26.33 -33.36
CA THR A 132 -28.65 25.97 -33.65
C THR A 132 -28.49 24.45 -33.69
N ASN A 133 -28.34 23.92 -34.89
CA ASN A 133 -27.99 22.52 -35.14
C ASN A 133 -26.54 22.28 -34.67
N SER A 134 -26.36 21.59 -33.56
CA SER A 134 -25.02 21.22 -33.04
C SER A 134 -24.95 19.76 -32.56
N ASN A 135 -25.68 18.85 -33.20
CA ASN A 135 -25.84 17.48 -32.68
C ASN A 135 -24.89 16.41 -33.27
N ALA A 136 -23.89 16.75 -34.09
CA ALA A 136 -23.06 15.74 -34.76
C ALA A 136 -21.58 15.66 -34.34
N THR A 137 -21.05 16.59 -33.53
CA THR A 137 -19.59 16.67 -33.27
C THR A 137 -19.18 16.55 -31.80
N SER A 138 -20.13 16.60 -30.86
CA SER A 138 -19.86 16.54 -29.40
C SER A 138 -19.54 15.13 -28.88
N PHE A 139 -19.62 14.11 -29.74
CA PHE A 139 -19.30 12.72 -29.36
C PHE A 139 -17.79 12.47 -29.21
N SER A 140 -16.93 13.14 -29.97
CA SER A 140 -15.48 12.88 -29.91
C SER A 140 -14.83 13.17 -28.55
N PRO A 141 -15.14 14.27 -27.81
CA PRO A 141 -14.58 14.46 -26.47
C PRO A 141 -15.12 13.45 -25.46
N LEU A 142 -16.42 13.14 -25.51
CA LEU A 142 -17.05 12.14 -24.63
C LEU A 142 -16.57 10.71 -24.90
N GLN A 143 -16.33 10.35 -26.16
CA GLN A 143 -15.72 9.07 -26.56
C GLN A 143 -14.31 8.94 -26.00
N LYS A 144 -13.51 10.02 -26.08
CA LYS A 144 -12.16 10.03 -25.51
C LYS A 144 -12.19 9.91 -23.99
N GLU A 145 -13.16 10.54 -23.34
CA GLU A 145 -13.33 10.47 -21.89
C GLU A 145 -13.78 9.07 -21.45
N HIS A 146 -14.73 8.45 -22.15
CA HIS A 146 -15.12 7.05 -21.94
C HIS A 146 -13.92 6.11 -22.10
N ALA A 147 -13.20 6.22 -23.23
CA ALA A 147 -12.02 5.38 -23.50
C ALA A 147 -10.93 5.55 -22.43
N LYS A 148 -10.68 6.79 -22.01
CA LYS A 148 -9.72 7.11 -20.94
C LYS A 148 -10.15 6.49 -19.61
N LEU A 149 -11.42 6.63 -19.22
CA LEU A 149 -11.93 6.05 -17.98
C LEU A 149 -11.85 4.52 -18.01
N ASN A 150 -12.23 3.91 -19.14
CA ASN A 150 -12.14 2.47 -19.33
C ASN A 150 -10.69 1.98 -19.19
N GLU A 151 -9.73 2.64 -19.85
CA GLU A 151 -8.31 2.31 -19.74
C GLU A 151 -7.79 2.45 -18.31
N LEU A 152 -8.18 3.52 -17.59
CA LEU A 152 -7.76 3.73 -16.20
C LEU A 152 -8.32 2.66 -15.25
N PHE A 153 -9.58 2.24 -15.44
CA PHE A 153 -10.16 1.15 -14.66
C PHE A 153 -9.51 -0.21 -15.00
N LEU A 154 -9.21 -0.47 -16.28
CA LEU A 154 -8.47 -1.67 -16.68
C LEU A 154 -7.05 -1.69 -16.11
N GLN A 155 -6.37 -0.55 -16.10
CA GLN A 155 -5.06 -0.42 -15.47
C GLN A 155 -5.13 -0.68 -13.96
N ALA A 156 -6.17 -0.18 -13.29
CA ALA A 156 -6.42 -0.48 -11.89
C ALA A 156 -6.62 -1.98 -11.65
N LEU A 157 -7.39 -2.67 -12.49
CA LEU A 157 -7.56 -4.13 -12.41
C LEU A 157 -6.24 -4.89 -12.56
N LEU A 158 -5.42 -4.51 -13.55
CA LEU A 158 -4.09 -5.11 -13.74
C LEU A 158 -3.19 -4.91 -12.52
N ASN A 159 -3.25 -3.73 -11.89
CA ASN A 159 -2.52 -3.47 -10.65
C ASN A 159 -3.01 -4.32 -9.47
N LEU A 160 -4.33 -4.55 -9.36
CA LEU A 160 -4.88 -5.45 -8.35
C LEU A 160 -4.49 -6.91 -8.60
N ASP A 161 -4.45 -7.36 -9.85
CA ASP A 161 -4.05 -8.73 -10.23
C ASP A 161 -2.53 -8.96 -10.10
N ALA A 162 -1.72 -7.91 -10.26
CA ALA A 162 -0.27 -7.97 -10.05
C ALA A 162 0.11 -8.23 -8.58
N ILE A 163 -0.82 -8.09 -7.63
CA ILE A 163 -0.60 -8.40 -6.23
C ILE A 163 -0.50 -9.92 -6.08
N ILE A 164 0.72 -10.40 -5.86
CA ILE A 164 1.01 -11.82 -5.58
C ILE A 164 0.53 -12.14 -4.17
N ILE A 165 -0.46 -13.01 -4.07
CA ILE A 165 -1.06 -13.47 -2.81
C ILE A 165 -0.68 -14.92 -2.59
N ASP A 166 -0.10 -15.21 -1.42
CA ASP A 166 0.25 -16.57 -1.03
C ASP A 166 -0.99 -17.45 -0.82
N THR A 167 -0.80 -18.77 -0.91
CA THR A 167 -1.95 -19.70 -0.90
C THR A 167 -2.67 -19.80 0.42
N GLU A 168 -1.94 -19.51 1.50
CA GLU A 168 -2.45 -19.53 2.88
C GLU A 168 -3.18 -18.23 3.27
N TRP A 169 -3.22 -17.22 2.40
CA TRP A 169 -3.78 -15.89 2.69
C TRP A 169 -5.21 -15.75 2.16
N GLU A 170 -6.11 -16.51 2.77
CA GLU A 170 -7.54 -16.56 2.41
C GLU A 170 -8.20 -15.18 2.47
N GLN A 171 -7.89 -14.38 3.51
CA GLN A 171 -8.42 -13.03 3.67
C GLN A 171 -7.95 -12.09 2.56
N ALA A 172 -6.63 -12.04 2.26
CA ALA A 172 -6.13 -11.24 1.16
C ALA A 172 -6.73 -11.64 -0.20
N ARG A 173 -6.96 -12.94 -0.45
CA ARG A 173 -7.64 -13.41 -1.68
C ARG A 173 -9.07 -12.93 -1.75
N GLN A 174 -9.81 -13.03 -0.65
CA GLN A 174 -11.19 -12.57 -0.57
C GLN A 174 -11.27 -11.05 -0.78
N GLU A 175 -10.35 -10.29 -0.17
CA GLU A 175 -10.24 -8.84 -0.33
C GLU A 175 -9.94 -8.47 -1.78
N ARG A 176 -8.96 -9.12 -2.43
CA ARG A 176 -8.66 -8.90 -3.86
C ARG A 176 -9.88 -9.19 -4.71
N LYS A 177 -10.59 -10.29 -4.46
CA LYS A 177 -11.79 -10.65 -5.23
C LYS A 177 -12.91 -9.62 -5.03
N ALA A 178 -13.10 -9.13 -3.81
CA ALA A 178 -14.08 -8.08 -3.51
C ALA A 178 -13.71 -6.78 -4.24
N ALA A 179 -12.44 -6.40 -4.18
CA ALA A 179 -11.91 -5.21 -4.83
C ALA A 179 -12.04 -5.27 -6.36
N VAL A 180 -11.65 -6.39 -6.98
CA VAL A 180 -11.83 -6.64 -8.42
C VAL A 180 -13.31 -6.57 -8.80
N LYS A 181 -14.20 -7.19 -8.02
CA LYS A 181 -15.65 -7.16 -8.27
C LYS A 181 -16.20 -5.73 -8.21
N GLU A 182 -15.71 -4.90 -7.29
CA GLU A 182 -16.13 -3.51 -7.18
C GLU A 182 -15.66 -2.68 -8.40
N VAL A 183 -14.40 -2.82 -8.80
CA VAL A 183 -13.86 -2.13 -9.99
C VAL A 183 -14.58 -2.56 -11.26
N GLN A 184 -14.85 -3.87 -11.41
CA GLN A 184 -15.67 -4.41 -12.50
C GLN A 184 -17.08 -3.80 -12.50
N GLY A 185 -17.71 -3.63 -11.34
CA GLY A 185 -19.02 -2.97 -11.25
C GLY A 185 -19.01 -1.50 -11.70
N TYR A 186 -17.90 -0.78 -11.49
CA TYR A 186 -17.75 0.59 -12.02
C TYR A 186 -17.57 0.60 -13.55
N LEU A 187 -16.83 -0.35 -14.10
CA LEU A 187 -16.70 -0.56 -15.55
C LEU A 187 -18.04 -0.89 -16.20
N ASP A 188 -18.77 -1.87 -15.65
CA ASP A 188 -20.09 -2.26 -16.17
C ASP A 188 -21.04 -1.06 -16.20
N ARG A 189 -21.03 -0.22 -15.16
CA ARG A 189 -21.86 0.99 -15.10
C ARG A 189 -21.44 2.04 -16.12
N LEU A 190 -20.14 2.21 -16.36
CA LEU A 190 -19.60 3.10 -17.39
C LEU A 190 -20.04 2.64 -18.78
N ASP A 191 -19.90 1.35 -19.06
CA ASP A 191 -20.23 0.75 -20.35
C ASP A 191 -21.74 0.69 -20.59
N ASP A 192 -22.56 0.41 -19.59
CA ASP A 192 -24.03 0.42 -19.71
C ASP A 192 -24.57 1.83 -20.03
N ALA A 193 -24.05 2.85 -19.34
CA ALA A 193 -24.41 4.24 -19.61
C ALA A 193 -23.96 4.69 -21.00
N TRP A 194 -22.80 4.21 -21.46
CA TRP A 194 -22.29 4.49 -22.80
C TRP A 194 -23.10 3.78 -23.89
N ASN A 195 -23.40 2.48 -23.70
CA ASN A 195 -24.13 1.67 -24.65
C ASN A 195 -25.59 2.11 -24.79
N SER A 196 -26.23 2.53 -23.68
CA SER A 196 -27.56 3.14 -23.68
C SER A 196 -27.66 4.43 -24.50
N ARG A 197 -26.52 5.05 -24.81
CA ARG A 197 -26.45 6.27 -25.64
C ARG A 197 -26.09 6.00 -27.10
N ILE A 198 -25.29 4.96 -27.36
CA ILE A 198 -24.93 4.57 -28.74
C ILE A 198 -26.09 3.87 -29.45
N ARG A 199 -26.96 3.20 -28.68
CA ARG A 199 -28.12 2.47 -29.20
C ARG A 199 -29.29 3.39 -29.54
#